data_AF-A0A381XNE9-F1
#
_entry.id   AF-A0A381XNE9-F1
#
_cell.length_a   1.000
_cell.length_b   1.000
_cell.length_c   1.000
_cell.angle_alpha   90.00
_cell.angle_beta   90.00
_cell.angle_gamma   90.00
#
_symmetry.space_group_name_H-M   'P 1'
#
loop_
_entity.id
_entity.type
_entity.pdbx_description
1 polymer ?
#
loop_
_entity_poly.entity_id
_entity_poly.type
_entity_poly.pdbx_seq_one_letter_code
_entity_poly.pdbx_strand_id
1 'polypeptide(L)'
;VKITPSSSYTHLTEPEALGILSANYGIDGLINALPSERDQNFKVSVSGTNQFVLKIGSPLESDRFVIFQDEVLHFLTHHKLPFSVPSPVPGKDGKNILSFQTQTGEERLVRLVSYIEGEKFSGVI
;
A
#
# COMPACT_ATOMS: atom_id res chain seq x y z
N VAL A 1 -6.60 15.58 27.91
CA VAL A 1 -6.37 16.25 26.61
C VAL A 1 -6.99 15.38 25.54
N LYS A 2 -8.12 15.80 24.94
CA LYS A 2 -8.67 15.12 23.76
C LYS A 2 -7.75 15.49 22.60
N ILE A 3 -6.97 14.53 22.11
CA ILE A 3 -6.20 14.71 20.87
C ILE A 3 -7.21 14.52 19.73
N THR A 4 -7.73 15.61 19.21
CA THR A 4 -8.45 15.62 17.94
C THR A 4 -7.39 15.52 16.84
N PRO A 5 -7.38 14.53 15.94
CA PRO A 5 -6.47 14.55 14.82
C PRO A 5 -6.95 15.63 13.85
N SER A 6 -6.27 16.77 13.82
CA SER A 6 -6.36 17.67 12.67
C SER A 6 -5.50 17.06 11.56
N SER A 7 -6.13 16.34 10.65
CA SER A 7 -5.51 15.93 9.39
C SER A 7 -6.57 16.15 8.30
N SER A 8 -6.35 17.20 7.50
CA SER A 8 -7.27 17.65 6.45
C SER A 8 -6.79 17.18 5.09
N TYR A 9 -6.48 15.90 4.94
CA TYR A 9 -6.16 15.33 3.63
C TYR A 9 -7.17 14.25 3.25
N THR A 10 -7.35 14.08 1.94
CA THR A 10 -8.44 13.26 1.42
C THR A 10 -8.11 11.79 1.62
N HIS A 11 -9.00 11.08 2.31
CA HIS A 11 -8.99 9.63 2.38
C HIS A 11 -9.57 9.05 1.10
N LEU A 12 -8.80 8.21 0.42
CA LEU A 12 -9.31 7.40 -0.68
C LEU A 12 -10.27 6.34 -0.13
N THR A 13 -11.35 6.14 -0.86
CA THR A 13 -12.35 5.10 -0.60
C THR A 13 -11.93 3.76 -1.22
N GLU A 14 -12.55 2.67 -0.78
CA GLU A 14 -12.32 1.34 -1.36
C GLU A 14 -12.62 1.29 -2.88
N PRO A 15 -13.71 1.90 -3.40
CA PRO A 15 -13.93 1.98 -4.86
C PRO A 15 -12.82 2.73 -5.62
N GLU A 16 -12.29 3.82 -5.07
CA GLU A 16 -11.16 4.53 -5.69
C GLU A 16 -9.89 3.68 -5.70
N ALA A 17 -9.60 3.02 -4.57
CA ALA A 17 -8.47 2.12 -4.45
C ALA A 17 -8.61 0.91 -5.41
N LEU A 18 -9.81 0.37 -5.60
CA LEU A 18 -10.10 -0.67 -6.60
C LEU A 18 -9.91 -0.16 -8.03
N GLY A 19 -10.32 1.08 -8.31
CA GLY A 19 -10.10 1.74 -9.59
C GLY A 19 -8.60 1.88 -9.90
N ILE A 20 -7.80 2.29 -8.93
CA ILE A 20 -6.33 2.35 -9.06
C ILE A 20 -5.75 0.96 -9.36
N LEU A 21 -6.22 -0.06 -8.64
CA LEU A 21 -5.76 -1.43 -8.80
C LEU A 21 -6.04 -1.98 -10.21
N SER A 22 -7.28 -1.87 -10.67
CA SER A 22 -7.68 -2.36 -12.00
C SER A 22 -6.98 -1.58 -13.12
N ALA A 23 -6.91 -0.25 -13.00
CA ALA A 23 -6.31 0.61 -14.03
C ALA A 23 -4.79 0.40 -14.15
N ASN A 24 -4.06 0.30 -13.04
CA ASN A 24 -2.59 0.34 -13.06
C ASN A 24 -1.93 -1.04 -12.92
N TYR A 25 -2.62 -2.02 -12.33
CA TYR A 25 -2.07 -3.37 -12.09
C TYR A 25 -2.83 -4.45 -12.86
N GLY A 26 -4.06 -4.18 -13.32
CA GLY A 26 -4.86 -5.15 -14.07
C GLY A 26 -5.37 -6.26 -13.18
N ILE A 27 -5.50 -5.96 -11.89
CA ILE A 27 -5.96 -6.88 -10.86
C ILE A 27 -7.39 -6.48 -10.52
N ASP A 28 -8.30 -7.41 -10.75
CA ASP A 28 -9.68 -7.34 -10.27
C ASP A 28 -9.81 -8.25 -9.05
N GLY A 29 -10.36 -7.73 -7.95
CA GLY A 29 -10.44 -8.46 -6.70
C GLY A 29 -11.26 -7.73 -5.63
N LEU A 30 -11.25 -8.29 -4.42
CA LEU A 30 -11.85 -7.66 -3.24
C LEU A 30 -10.82 -6.77 -2.55
N ILE A 31 -11.24 -5.60 -2.13
CA ILE A 31 -10.40 -4.63 -1.43
C ILE A 31 -11.03 -4.28 -0.09
N ASN A 32 -10.22 -4.24 0.98
CA ASN A 32 -10.69 -3.88 2.32
C ASN A 32 -9.66 -2.99 3.00
N ALA A 33 -10.09 -1.92 3.65
CA ALA A 33 -9.18 -1.07 4.42
C ALA A 33 -8.54 -1.83 5.60
N LEU A 34 -7.24 -1.61 5.82
CA LEU A 34 -6.50 -2.10 6.98
C LEU A 34 -6.22 -0.93 7.94
N PRO A 35 -6.18 -1.18 9.27
CA PRO A 35 -5.71 -0.19 10.22
C PRO A 35 -4.28 0.27 9.89
N SER A 36 -4.08 1.58 9.87
CA SER A 36 -2.79 2.21 9.59
C SER A 36 -2.73 3.60 10.21
N GLU A 37 -1.52 4.10 10.47
CA GLU A 37 -1.34 5.41 11.11
C GLU A 37 -1.21 6.54 10.10
N ARG A 38 -0.25 6.43 9.17
CA ARG A 38 0.11 7.51 8.22
C ARG A 38 -0.39 7.22 6.80
N ASP A 39 0.03 6.10 6.23
CA ASP A 39 -0.43 5.62 4.93
C ASP A 39 -1.86 5.09 5.04
N GLN A 40 -2.63 5.06 3.94
CA GLN A 40 -3.80 4.18 3.86
C GLN A 40 -3.36 2.84 3.29
N ASN A 41 -3.65 1.75 4.02
CA ASN A 41 -3.36 0.40 3.55
C ASN A 41 -4.66 -0.30 3.20
N PHE A 42 -4.71 -0.96 2.05
CA PHE A 42 -5.84 -1.77 1.64
C PHE A 42 -5.39 -3.19 1.37
N LYS A 43 -6.01 -4.17 2.03
CA LYS A 43 -5.82 -5.58 1.72
C LYS A 43 -6.55 -5.91 0.43
N VAL A 44 -5.83 -6.51 -0.52
CA VAL A 44 -6.35 -6.94 -1.81
C VAL A 44 -6.37 -8.46 -1.84
N SER A 45 -7.54 -9.03 -2.07
CA SER A 45 -7.77 -10.47 -2.18
C SER A 45 -8.24 -10.81 -3.59
N VAL A 46 -7.50 -11.70 -4.25
CA VAL A 46 -7.78 -12.15 -5.61
C VAL A 46 -7.96 -13.67 -5.57
N SER A 47 -9.06 -14.16 -6.13
CA SER A 47 -9.39 -15.59 -6.07
C SER A 47 -8.31 -16.43 -6.74
N GLY A 48 -7.76 -17.40 -5.99
CA GLY A 48 -6.79 -18.36 -6.53
C GLY A 48 -5.36 -17.80 -6.71
N THR A 49 -5.06 -16.59 -6.23
CA THR A 49 -3.71 -16.01 -6.29
C THR A 49 -3.25 -15.47 -4.94
N ASN A 50 -2.01 -15.01 -4.89
CA ASN A 50 -1.46 -14.34 -3.73
C ASN A 50 -2.27 -13.08 -3.37
N GLN A 51 -2.32 -12.76 -2.08
CA GLN A 51 -2.91 -11.52 -1.57
C GLN A 51 -1.89 -10.37 -1.65
N PHE A 52 -2.38 -9.14 -1.68
CA PHE A 52 -1.55 -7.94 -1.75
C PHE A 52 -1.98 -6.89 -0.74
N VAL A 53 -1.14 -5.87 -0.57
CA VAL A 53 -1.49 -4.63 0.11
C VAL A 53 -1.23 -3.46 -0.84
N LEU A 54 -2.29 -2.74 -1.20
CA LEU A 54 -2.18 -1.45 -1.86
C LEU A 54 -1.94 -0.39 -0.79
N LYS A 55 -0.85 0.37 -0.90
CA LYS A 55 -0.49 1.42 0.05
C LYS A 55 -0.59 2.77 -0.63
N ILE A 56 -1.34 3.68 -0.03
CA ILE A 56 -1.47 5.09 -0.44
C ILE A 56 -0.62 5.90 0.54
N GLY A 57 0.54 6.39 0.07
CA GLY A 57 1.48 7.14 0.88
C GLY A 57 0.82 8.39 1.48
N SER A 58 1.06 8.68 2.75
CA SER A 58 0.56 9.91 3.41
C SER A 58 1.08 11.19 2.71
N PRO A 59 0.33 12.30 2.66
CA PRO A 59 0.87 13.54 2.08
C PRO A 59 1.81 14.27 3.03
N LEU A 60 1.82 13.84 4.29
CA LEU A 60 2.79 14.28 5.29
C LEU A 60 4.10 13.50 5.19
N GLU A 61 4.16 12.49 4.31
CA GLU A 61 5.35 11.69 4.07
C GLU A 61 6.10 12.22 2.86
N SER A 62 7.42 12.27 2.93
CA SER A 62 8.20 12.72 1.78
C SER A 62 8.27 11.62 0.72
N ASP A 63 8.20 12.00 -0.55
CA ASP A 63 8.37 11.07 -1.67
C ASP A 63 9.66 10.26 -1.56
N ARG A 64 10.75 10.92 -1.14
CA ARG A 64 12.05 10.26 -0.91
C ARG A 64 11.96 9.13 0.11
N PHE A 65 11.16 9.28 1.15
CA PHE A 65 10.98 8.23 2.15
C PHE A 65 10.14 7.06 1.63
N VAL A 66 9.14 7.33 0.79
CA VAL A 66 8.36 6.28 0.11
C VAL A 66 9.24 5.51 -0.88
N ILE A 67 10.06 6.21 -1.68
CA ILE A 67 11.02 5.60 -2.61
C ILE A 67 12.05 4.78 -1.85
N PHE A 68 12.64 5.32 -0.79
CA PHE A 68 13.60 4.60 0.04
C PHE A 68 13.03 3.29 0.60
N GLN A 69 11.79 3.30 1.09
CA GLN A 69 11.12 2.09 1.55
C GLN A 69 10.96 1.04 0.43
N ASP A 70 10.62 1.45 -0.79
CA ASP A 70 10.51 0.53 -1.94
C ASP A 70 11.88 -0.06 -2.31
N GLU A 71 12.92 0.78 -2.35
CA GLU A 71 14.30 0.34 -2.60
C GLU A 71 14.81 -0.64 -1.54
N VAL A 72 14.47 -0.42 -0.27
CA VAL A 72 14.78 -1.36 0.81
C VAL A 72 14.09 -2.70 0.59
N LEU A 73 12.81 -2.71 0.25
CA LEU A 73 12.11 -3.97 -0.04
C LEU A 73 12.70 -4.65 -1.28
N HIS A 74 13.00 -3.90 -2.33
CA HIS A 74 13.68 -4.43 -3.52
C HIS A 74 15.04 -5.04 -3.18
N PHE A 75 15.85 -4.38 -2.35
CA PHE A 75 17.11 -4.93 -1.87
C PHE A 75 16.85 -6.24 -1.10
N LEU A 76 15.94 -6.25 -0.14
CA LEU A 76 15.66 -7.41 0.71
C LEU A 76 15.17 -8.63 -0.10
N THR A 77 14.31 -8.43 -1.12
CA THR A 77 13.80 -9.52 -1.96
C THR A 77 14.85 -10.16 -2.85
N HIS A 78 15.93 -9.46 -3.16
CA HIS A 78 17.06 -10.00 -3.93
C HIS A 78 18.08 -10.76 -3.06
N HIS A 79 17.88 -10.79 -1.73
CA HIS A 79 18.77 -11.48 -0.81
C HIS A 79 18.10 -12.73 -0.24
N LYS A 80 18.92 -13.77 0.04
CA LYS A 80 18.45 -15.00 0.69
C LYS A 80 18.28 -14.76 2.19
N LEU A 81 17.11 -14.28 2.57
CA LEU A 81 16.73 -14.08 3.97
C LEU A 81 16.11 -15.36 4.56
N PRO A 82 16.30 -15.63 5.87
CA PRO A 82 15.68 -16.77 6.53
C PRO A 82 14.19 -16.55 6.86
N PHE A 83 13.61 -15.42 6.43
CA PHE A 83 12.23 -15.02 6.65
C PHE A 83 11.67 -14.29 5.43
N SER A 84 10.34 -14.25 5.33
CA SER A 84 9.62 -13.56 4.25
C SER A 84 9.54 -12.06 4.48
N VAL A 85 9.67 -11.28 3.41
CA VAL A 85 9.43 -9.84 3.39
C VAL A 85 8.38 -9.51 2.32
N PRO A 86 7.58 -8.44 2.49
CA PRO A 86 6.74 -7.94 1.41
C PRO A 86 7.58 -7.64 0.16
N SER A 87 7.11 -8.08 -1.00
CA SER A 87 7.78 -7.85 -2.27
C SER A 87 7.05 -6.76 -3.07
N PRO A 88 7.75 -5.75 -3.61
CA PRO A 88 7.14 -4.79 -4.53
C PRO A 88 6.54 -5.51 -5.75
N VAL A 89 5.34 -5.09 -6.15
CA VAL A 89 4.66 -5.60 -7.34
C VAL A 89 4.59 -4.45 -8.35
N PRO A 90 5.27 -4.55 -9.51
CA PRO A 90 5.23 -3.49 -10.49
C PRO A 90 3.85 -3.38 -11.14
N GLY A 91 3.48 -2.16 -11.52
CA GLY A 91 2.32 -1.90 -12.37
C GLY A 91 2.54 -2.38 -13.81
N LYS A 92 1.50 -2.20 -14.65
CA LYS A 92 1.53 -2.51 -16.09
C LYS A 92 2.62 -1.74 -16.85
N ASP A 93 3.05 -0.59 -16.33
CA ASP A 93 4.12 0.24 -16.89
C ASP A 93 5.53 -0.19 -16.42
N GLY A 94 5.62 -1.23 -15.60
CA GLY A 94 6.87 -1.76 -15.06
C GLY A 94 7.40 -0.99 -13.84
N LYS A 95 6.70 0.04 -13.33
CA LYS A 95 7.12 0.80 -12.15
C LYS A 95 6.47 0.29 -10.88
N ASN A 96 7.20 0.31 -9.77
CA ASN A 96 6.69 -0.08 -8.45
C ASN A 96 5.86 1.02 -7.76
N ILE A 97 6.13 2.28 -8.11
CA ILE A 97 5.50 3.45 -7.51
C ILE A 97 4.81 4.23 -8.61
N LEU A 98 3.51 4.47 -8.43
CA LEU A 98 2.70 5.33 -9.27
C LEU A 98 2.38 6.63 -8.52
N SER A 99 2.29 7.73 -9.26
CA SER A 99 1.68 8.95 -8.74
C SER A 99 0.18 8.95 -9.05
N PHE A 100 -0.63 9.26 -8.03
CA PHE A 100 -2.08 9.34 -8.13
C PHE A 100 -2.56 10.70 -7.64
N GLN A 101 -3.31 11.41 -8.47
CA GLN A 101 -3.97 12.64 -8.08
C GLN A 101 -5.37 12.34 -7.52
N THR A 102 -5.62 12.75 -6.28
CA THR A 102 -6.94 12.61 -5.66
C THR A 102 -7.97 13.55 -6.30
N GLN A 103 -9.25 13.34 -6.00
CA GLN A 103 -10.33 14.23 -6.46
C GLN A 103 -10.17 15.68 -5.97
N THR A 104 -9.41 15.90 -4.89
CA THR A 104 -9.13 17.24 -4.35
C THR A 104 -7.85 17.86 -4.94
N GLY A 105 -7.19 17.17 -5.87
CA GLY A 105 -6.00 17.64 -6.58
C GLY A 105 -4.68 17.31 -5.88
N GLU A 106 -4.73 16.64 -4.73
CA GLU A 106 -3.57 16.22 -3.95
C GLU A 106 -2.82 15.07 -4.65
N GLU A 107 -1.51 15.16 -4.77
CA GLU A 107 -0.68 14.11 -5.37
C GLU A 107 -0.24 13.11 -4.29
N ARG A 108 -0.42 11.81 -4.55
CA ARG A 108 -0.11 10.71 -3.62
C ARG A 108 0.70 9.65 -4.35
N LEU A 109 1.77 9.19 -3.72
CA LEU A 109 2.46 8.00 -4.19
C LEU A 109 1.70 6.74 -3.76
N VAL A 110 1.46 5.85 -4.71
CA VAL A 110 0.78 4.57 -4.50
C VAL A 110 1.67 3.43 -4.94
N ARG A 111 1.66 2.35 -4.18
CA ARG A 111 2.48 1.15 -4.42
C ARG A 111 1.73 -0.11 -4.02
N LEU A 112 2.00 -1.20 -4.71
CA LEU A 112 1.46 -2.52 -4.39
C LEU A 112 2.60 -3.41 -3.89
N VAL A 113 2.35 -4.11 -2.79
CA VAL A 113 3.30 -5.11 -2.24
C VAL A 113 2.58 -6.43 -1.98
N SER A 114 3.32 -7.53 -2.00
CA SER A 114 2.77 -8.83 -1.56
C SER A 114 2.34 -8.79 -0.10
N TYR A 115 1.20 -9.40 0.21
CA TYR A 115 0.76 -9.60 1.58
C TYR A 115 1.52 -10.77 2.21
N ILE A 116 1.91 -10.63 3.48
CA ILE A 116 2.48 -11.70 4.27
C ILE A 116 1.38 -12.24 5.17
N GLU A 117 1.04 -13.52 4.98
CA GLU A 117 0.07 -14.20 5.85
C GLU A 117 0.59 -14.29 7.28
N GLY A 118 -0.30 -14.01 8.24
CA GLY A 118 0.04 -14.00 9.65
C GLY A 118 -1.09 -13.44 10.50
N GLU A 119 -0.94 -13.62 11.81
CA GLU A 119 -1.89 -13.14 12.81
C GLU A 119 -1.33 -11.92 13.55
N LYS A 120 -2.23 -11.07 14.07
CA LYS A 120 -1.81 -9.95 14.91
C LYS A 120 -1.18 -10.49 16.20
N PHE A 121 0.06 -10.12 16.47
CA PHE A 121 0.77 -10.56 17.66
C PHE A 121 0.14 -10.07 18.97
N SER A 122 -0.58 -8.94 18.96
CA SER A 122 -1.21 -8.34 20.15
C SER A 122 -2.41 -9.11 20.72
N GLY A 123 -2.78 -10.26 20.14
CA GLY A 123 -3.76 -11.19 20.70
C GLY A 123 -3.13 -12.41 21.39
N VAL A 124 -1.80 -12.49 21.39
CA VAL A 124 -1.02 -13.56 22.03
C VAL A 124 -0.27 -12.92 23.20
N ILE A 125 -0.83 -13.12 24.40
CA ILE A 125 -0.41 -12.67 25.75
C ILE A 125 -0.97 -11.31 26.18
#